data_AF-A0A662GCR5-F1
#
_entry.id   AF-A0A662GCR5-F1
#
_cell.length_a   1.000
_cell.length_b   1.000
_cell.length_c   1.000
_cell.angle_alpha   90.00
_cell.angle_beta   90.00
_cell.angle_gamma   90.00
#
_symmetry.space_group_name_H-M   'P 1'
#
loop_
_entity.id
_entity.type
_entity.pdbx_description
1 polymer ?
#
loop_
_entity_poly.entity_id
_entity_poly.type
_entity_poly.pdbx_seq_one_letter_code
_entity_poly.pdbx_strand_id
1 'polypeptide(L)'
;MTATMLALWPNMEVFRPVAYLLNFTDGMVSYQLNPNVATSYHGSLEDAIKIYSKTQEYFKKYDEYLLWGWTIDVEKGRPNIVFKVAGNSPAAIDITRKLESLGIGTNNTVTYTVSQEVKLILAKMEGMAEAVRKGILTTKVYETNMGGRLDDHLREIFAAKLVKDALKNVEDKLSIIYEYAKKIGIDIEDKDGTWIAPTGWGWDKVAKTLEEKIELICSRKYLKKLNDKNFAEFLAKYSGRDENEVLKYLDEWEKTIGMAGTLVAQRVWWIFFSRENKGKWLAYLISKYGLSPEQAEGILNNIDVLPASKRKPLDTYLTLARNNMTNTEFPNHQLNVLMFSRKTGFNLKKYDNAILIKHDPKIIEKLLTIEDFRKAYELTPDLADILRKVGINIEKMGLNGLKYEEWGLFGSTVKTMNGFTEAYNKFRDKVVKIAKEIKTKF
;
A
#
# COMPACT_ATOMS: atom_id res chain seq x y z
N MET A 1 -18.66 -7.57 10.31
CA MET A 1 -19.33 -6.69 9.33
C MET A 1 -20.08 -5.56 10.03
N THR A 2 -21.19 -5.81 10.72
CA THR A 2 -22.02 -4.74 11.34
C THR A 2 -21.24 -3.78 12.24
N ALA A 3 -20.39 -4.30 13.13
CA ALA A 3 -19.57 -3.46 14.03
C ALA A 3 -18.66 -2.49 13.26
N THR A 4 -18.09 -2.91 12.13
CA THR A 4 -17.23 -2.08 11.29
C THR A 4 -18.03 -0.98 10.58
N MET A 5 -19.24 -1.30 10.10
CA MET A 5 -20.13 -0.30 9.49
C MET A 5 -20.54 0.77 10.48
N LEU A 6 -21.00 0.36 11.67
CA LEU A 6 -21.40 1.29 12.74
C LEU A 6 -20.25 2.21 13.18
N ALA A 7 -19.01 1.71 13.15
CA ALA A 7 -17.83 2.51 13.46
C ALA A 7 -17.47 3.52 12.35
N LEU A 8 -17.89 3.28 11.10
CA LEU A 8 -17.51 4.11 9.95
C LEU A 8 -18.60 5.11 9.52
N TRP A 9 -19.90 4.81 9.75
CA TRP A 9 -20.99 5.71 9.38
C TRP A 9 -20.83 7.14 9.93
N PRO A 10 -20.41 7.39 11.18
CA PRO A 10 -20.19 8.75 11.65
C PRO A 10 -19.15 9.52 10.83
N ASN A 11 -18.08 8.86 10.35
CA ASN A 11 -17.12 9.51 9.47
C ASN A 11 -17.75 9.80 8.09
N MET A 12 -18.56 8.86 7.58
CA MET A 12 -19.26 9.05 6.31
C MET A 12 -20.26 10.21 6.37
N GLU A 13 -20.96 10.40 7.48
CA GLU A 13 -21.84 11.56 7.73
C GLU A 13 -21.07 12.87 7.67
N VAL A 14 -19.91 12.96 8.35
CA VAL A 14 -19.06 14.17 8.38
C VAL A 14 -18.61 14.57 6.96
N PHE A 15 -18.21 13.60 6.13
CA PHE A 15 -17.75 13.88 4.77
C PHE A 15 -18.87 13.93 3.72
N ARG A 16 -20.12 13.66 4.12
CA ARG A 16 -21.25 13.59 3.19
C ARG A 16 -21.57 14.92 2.47
N PRO A 17 -21.53 16.09 3.15
CA PRO A 17 -21.70 17.37 2.46
C PRO A 17 -20.65 17.60 1.37
N VAL A 18 -19.38 17.26 1.66
CA VAL A 18 -18.27 17.39 0.70
C VAL A 18 -18.49 16.46 -0.50
N ALA A 19 -18.93 15.22 -0.25
CA ALA A 19 -19.22 14.27 -1.32
C ALA A 19 -20.31 14.79 -2.27
N TYR A 20 -21.38 15.39 -1.76
CA TYR A 20 -22.42 15.96 -2.62
C TYR A 20 -21.97 17.22 -3.35
N LEU A 21 -21.30 18.16 -2.66
CA LEU A 21 -20.80 19.39 -3.27
C LEU A 21 -19.80 19.14 -4.40
N LEU A 22 -19.04 18.05 -4.31
CA LEU A 22 -18.05 17.65 -5.29
C LEU A 22 -18.50 16.47 -6.16
N ASN A 23 -19.79 16.13 -6.16
CA ASN A 23 -20.37 15.08 -6.99
C ASN A 23 -19.59 13.74 -6.92
N PHE A 24 -19.29 13.29 -5.71
CA PHE A 24 -18.53 12.08 -5.39
C PHE A 24 -17.10 12.03 -5.96
N THR A 25 -16.55 13.18 -6.37
CA THR A 25 -15.13 13.33 -6.75
C THR A 25 -14.22 13.61 -5.54
N ASP A 26 -14.80 13.75 -4.34
CA ASP A 26 -14.11 13.77 -3.05
C ASP A 26 -15.10 13.41 -1.92
N GLY A 27 -14.70 13.51 -0.65
CA GLY A 27 -15.56 13.22 0.51
C GLY A 27 -15.77 11.72 0.75
N MET A 28 -14.85 10.90 0.24
CA MET A 28 -14.95 9.44 0.26
C MET A 28 -14.36 8.83 1.52
N VAL A 29 -15.05 7.83 2.09
CA VAL A 29 -14.56 7.07 3.25
C VAL A 29 -14.19 5.65 2.83
N SER A 30 -12.96 5.25 3.13
CA SER A 30 -12.47 3.91 2.80
C SER A 30 -12.93 2.85 3.80
N TYR A 31 -13.55 1.77 3.31
CA TYR A 31 -13.96 0.60 4.10
C TYR A 31 -13.14 -0.64 3.73
N GLN A 32 -12.51 -1.29 4.71
CA GLN A 32 -11.74 -2.51 4.45
C GLN A 32 -12.62 -3.75 4.27
N LEU A 33 -12.55 -4.37 3.08
CA LEU A 33 -13.18 -5.67 2.84
C LEU A 33 -12.52 -6.77 3.68
N ASN A 34 -13.29 -7.82 3.96
CA ASN A 34 -12.89 -8.92 4.84
C ASN A 34 -11.62 -9.63 4.29
N PRO A 35 -10.50 -9.60 5.03
CA PRO A 35 -9.24 -10.16 4.54
C PRO A 35 -9.31 -11.68 4.34
N ASN A 36 -10.23 -12.39 5.03
CA ASN A 36 -10.39 -13.84 4.91
C ASN A 36 -10.96 -14.29 3.54
N VAL A 37 -11.56 -13.39 2.78
CA VAL A 37 -12.13 -13.67 1.43
C VAL A 37 -11.49 -12.81 0.34
N ALA A 38 -10.36 -12.16 0.63
CA ALA A 38 -9.70 -11.22 -0.28
C ALA A 38 -9.24 -11.85 -1.60
N THR A 39 -9.03 -13.18 -1.62
CA THR A 39 -8.67 -13.94 -2.82
C THR A 39 -9.89 -14.51 -3.55
N SER A 40 -11.10 -14.31 -3.03
CA SER A 40 -12.35 -14.79 -3.62
C SER A 40 -13.10 -13.64 -4.25
N TYR A 41 -13.25 -13.68 -5.58
CA TYR A 41 -14.07 -12.73 -6.33
C TYR A 41 -15.51 -12.71 -5.79
N HIS A 42 -16.17 -13.87 -5.69
CA HIS A 42 -17.54 -13.96 -5.22
C HIS A 42 -17.69 -13.52 -3.77
N GLY A 43 -16.81 -13.99 -2.87
CA GLY A 43 -16.89 -13.66 -1.45
C GLY A 43 -16.68 -12.16 -1.18
N SER A 44 -15.70 -11.54 -1.85
CA SER A 44 -15.45 -10.11 -1.71
C SER A 44 -16.57 -9.25 -2.30
N LEU A 45 -17.13 -9.66 -3.45
CA LEU A 45 -18.22 -8.93 -4.09
C LEU A 45 -19.52 -9.02 -3.28
N GLU A 46 -19.87 -10.21 -2.77
CA GLU A 46 -21.04 -10.38 -1.91
C GLU A 46 -20.94 -9.51 -0.65
N ASP A 47 -19.78 -9.53 0.02
CA ASP A 47 -19.53 -8.67 1.18
C ASP A 47 -19.69 -7.18 0.81
N ALA A 48 -19.07 -6.75 -0.29
CA ALA A 48 -19.13 -5.36 -0.75
C ALA A 48 -20.58 -4.91 -1.04
N ILE A 49 -21.35 -5.69 -1.80
CA ILE A 49 -22.74 -5.37 -2.14
C ILE A 49 -23.59 -5.32 -0.87
N LYS A 50 -23.46 -6.28 0.03
CA LYS A 50 -24.21 -6.30 1.29
C LYS A 50 -23.91 -5.08 2.17
N ILE A 51 -22.64 -4.68 2.27
CA ILE A 51 -22.23 -3.49 3.01
C ILE A 51 -22.78 -2.23 2.33
N TYR A 52 -22.66 -2.13 1.00
CA TYR A 52 -23.13 -1.00 0.22
C TYR A 52 -24.64 -0.81 0.35
N SER A 53 -25.45 -1.86 0.17
CA SER A 53 -26.91 -1.81 0.28
C SER A 53 -27.37 -1.36 1.66
N LYS A 54 -26.81 -1.93 2.74
CA LYS A 54 -27.16 -1.50 4.10
C LYS A 54 -26.74 -0.06 4.40
N THR A 55 -25.61 0.36 3.86
CA THR A 55 -25.13 1.74 4.01
C THR A 55 -26.02 2.70 3.22
N GLN A 56 -26.48 2.29 2.04
CA GLN A 56 -27.43 3.06 1.25
C GLN A 56 -28.77 3.22 1.97
N GLU A 57 -29.31 2.17 2.58
CA GLU A 57 -30.54 2.25 3.39
C GLU A 57 -30.43 3.25 4.54
N TYR A 58 -29.31 3.22 5.25
CA TYR A 58 -29.03 4.19 6.30
C TYR A 58 -29.02 5.62 5.76
N PHE A 59 -28.25 5.85 4.69
CA PHE A 59 -28.06 7.19 4.17
C PHE A 59 -29.25 7.76 3.40
N LYS A 60 -30.15 6.92 2.86
CA LYS A 60 -31.42 7.40 2.29
C LYS A 60 -32.18 8.27 3.30
N LYS A 61 -32.27 7.82 4.56
CA LYS A 61 -32.93 8.57 5.63
C LYS A 61 -32.14 9.81 6.03
N TYR A 62 -30.82 9.67 6.16
CA TYR A 62 -29.96 10.81 6.51
C TYR A 62 -30.05 11.95 5.47
N ASP A 63 -30.09 11.58 4.19
CA ASP A 63 -30.14 12.53 3.08
C ASP A 63 -31.47 13.26 2.95
N GLU A 64 -32.58 12.70 3.46
CA GLU A 64 -33.85 13.41 3.54
C GLU A 64 -33.72 14.69 4.38
N TYR A 65 -32.89 14.68 5.41
CA TYR A 65 -32.60 15.84 6.24
C TYR A 65 -31.46 16.69 5.65
N LEU A 66 -30.33 16.06 5.28
CA LEU A 66 -29.15 16.78 4.80
C LEU A 66 -29.43 17.58 3.53
N LEU A 67 -30.16 16.97 2.59
CA LEU A 67 -30.42 17.53 1.26
C LEU A 67 -31.82 18.15 1.15
N TRP A 68 -32.41 18.53 2.29
CA TRP A 68 -33.70 19.19 2.27
C TRP A 68 -33.60 20.51 1.48
N GLY A 69 -34.42 20.64 0.44
CA GLY A 69 -34.41 21.79 -0.48
C GLY A 69 -33.41 21.70 -1.64
N TRP A 70 -32.61 20.64 -1.75
CA TRP A 70 -31.79 20.37 -2.94
C TRP A 70 -32.61 19.71 -4.07
N THR A 71 -32.14 19.81 -5.31
CA THR A 71 -32.84 19.30 -6.50
C THR A 71 -33.02 17.78 -6.48
N ILE A 72 -33.99 17.28 -7.25
CA ILE A 72 -34.33 15.85 -7.28
C ILE A 72 -33.29 14.99 -8.01
N ASP A 73 -32.43 15.61 -8.80
CA ASP A 73 -31.44 14.93 -9.66
C ASP A 73 -30.23 14.38 -8.87
N VAL A 74 -30.23 14.56 -7.55
CA VAL A 74 -29.19 14.08 -6.64
C VAL A 74 -29.41 12.61 -6.31
N GLU A 75 -28.34 11.80 -6.39
CA GLU A 75 -28.36 10.38 -6.03
C GLU A 75 -28.52 10.16 -4.51
N LYS A 76 -29.74 10.38 -3.99
CA LYS A 76 -30.09 10.19 -2.57
C LYS A 76 -29.79 8.76 -2.13
N GLY A 77 -29.14 8.65 -0.98
CA GLY A 77 -28.72 7.41 -0.38
C GLY A 77 -27.43 6.84 -0.97
N ARG A 78 -26.85 7.39 -2.04
CA ARG A 78 -25.56 6.89 -2.56
C ARG A 78 -24.49 6.95 -1.46
N PRO A 79 -23.91 5.80 -1.07
CA PRO A 79 -22.81 5.78 -0.13
C PRO A 79 -21.58 6.53 -0.66
N ASN A 80 -21.03 7.47 0.12
CA ASN A 80 -19.71 8.05 -0.10
C ASN A 80 -18.62 7.10 0.44
N ILE A 81 -18.66 5.86 -0.03
CA ILE A 81 -17.75 4.78 0.38
C ILE A 81 -16.83 4.38 -0.77
N VAL A 82 -15.58 4.03 -0.45
CA VAL A 82 -14.72 3.26 -1.34
C VAL A 82 -14.29 1.97 -0.66
N PHE A 83 -14.36 0.85 -1.36
CA PHE A 83 -13.95 -0.43 -0.80
C PHE A 83 -12.46 -0.65 -0.96
N LYS A 84 -11.77 -0.93 0.15
CA LYS A 84 -10.37 -1.32 0.12
C LYS A 84 -10.24 -2.77 -0.32
N VAL A 85 -9.81 -2.94 -1.57
CA VAL A 85 -9.57 -4.24 -2.20
C VAL A 85 -8.09 -4.56 -2.09
N ALA A 86 -7.75 -5.70 -1.48
CA ALA A 86 -6.36 -6.10 -1.32
C ALA A 86 -5.79 -6.63 -2.65
N GLY A 87 -4.68 -6.06 -3.12
CA GLY A 87 -3.93 -6.47 -4.32
C GLY A 87 -3.07 -7.71 -4.12
N ASN A 88 -3.54 -8.66 -3.30
CA ASN A 88 -2.80 -9.86 -2.93
C ASN A 88 -3.06 -11.07 -3.85
N SER A 89 -3.90 -10.93 -4.87
CA SER A 89 -4.18 -11.99 -5.85
C SER A 89 -4.77 -11.43 -7.14
N PRO A 90 -4.78 -12.19 -8.24
CA PRO A 90 -5.45 -11.80 -9.49
C PRO A 90 -6.93 -11.43 -9.31
N ALA A 91 -7.63 -12.03 -8.33
CA ALA A 91 -9.03 -11.73 -8.04
C ALA A 91 -9.27 -10.23 -7.75
N ALA A 92 -8.27 -9.52 -7.23
CA ALA A 92 -8.34 -8.09 -6.99
C ALA A 92 -8.65 -7.29 -8.26
N ILE A 93 -8.18 -7.75 -9.42
CA ILE A 93 -8.40 -7.11 -10.72
C ILE A 93 -9.89 -7.16 -11.06
N ASP A 94 -10.50 -8.34 -10.96
CA ASP A 94 -11.91 -8.55 -11.31
C ASP A 94 -12.85 -7.92 -10.29
N ILE A 95 -12.52 -7.99 -9.00
CA ILE A 95 -13.27 -7.29 -7.94
C ILE A 95 -13.27 -5.79 -8.21
N THR A 96 -12.09 -5.22 -8.52
CA THR A 96 -11.94 -3.79 -8.83
C THR A 96 -12.78 -3.41 -10.02
N ARG A 97 -12.57 -4.07 -11.17
CA ARG A 97 -13.33 -3.80 -12.40
C ARG A 97 -14.84 -3.88 -12.14
N LYS A 98 -15.29 -4.89 -11.41
CA LYS A 98 -16.72 -5.11 -11.18
C LYS A 98 -17.32 -4.02 -10.30
N LEU A 99 -16.69 -3.65 -9.19
CA LEU A 99 -17.20 -2.60 -8.30
C LEU A 99 -17.28 -1.25 -9.04
N GLU A 100 -16.22 -0.90 -9.78
CA GLU A 100 -16.18 0.35 -10.54
C GLU A 100 -17.24 0.40 -11.65
N SER A 101 -17.54 -0.74 -12.29
CA SER A 101 -18.64 -0.86 -13.28
C SER A 101 -20.03 -0.58 -12.71
N LEU A 102 -20.17 -0.66 -11.39
CA LEU A 102 -21.41 -0.37 -10.66
C LEU A 102 -21.42 1.06 -10.08
N GLY A 103 -20.40 1.87 -10.37
CA GLY A 103 -20.21 3.18 -9.74
C GLY A 103 -19.78 3.09 -8.27
N ILE A 104 -19.33 1.92 -7.81
CA ILE A 104 -18.87 1.70 -6.45
C ILE A 104 -17.34 1.83 -6.44
N GLY A 105 -16.83 2.92 -5.87
CA GLY A 105 -15.41 3.20 -5.88
C GLY A 105 -14.58 2.21 -5.06
N THR A 106 -13.32 2.06 -5.46
CA THR A 106 -12.34 1.20 -4.79
C THR A 106 -11.10 1.97 -4.35
N ASN A 107 -10.53 1.53 -3.24
CA ASN A 107 -9.20 1.93 -2.79
C ASN A 107 -8.30 0.69 -2.80
N ASN A 108 -7.65 0.42 -3.91
CA ASN A 108 -6.76 -0.74 -3.98
C ASN A 108 -5.61 -0.56 -2.99
N THR A 109 -5.32 -1.58 -2.21
CA THR A 109 -4.32 -1.53 -1.13
C THR A 109 -3.59 -2.87 -1.04
N VAL A 110 -2.60 -3.03 -0.16
CA VAL A 110 -1.68 -4.19 -0.20
C VAL A 110 -1.02 -4.27 -1.59
N THR A 111 -0.71 -3.10 -2.16
CA THR A 111 0.04 -2.95 -3.41
C THR A 111 1.38 -2.30 -3.09
N TYR A 112 2.43 -2.84 -3.71
CA TYR A 112 3.83 -2.48 -3.43
C TYR A 112 4.62 -2.26 -4.70
N THR A 113 4.08 -2.70 -5.84
CA THR A 113 4.82 -2.86 -7.08
C THR A 113 4.16 -2.06 -8.20
N VAL A 114 4.98 -1.60 -9.14
CA VAL A 114 4.52 -0.90 -10.34
C VAL A 114 3.57 -1.78 -11.13
N SER A 115 3.86 -3.08 -11.28
CA SER A 115 2.99 -3.99 -12.02
C SER A 115 1.62 -4.19 -11.36
N GLN A 116 1.55 -4.29 -10.02
CA GLN A 116 0.29 -4.31 -9.29
C GLN A 116 -0.54 -3.05 -9.55
N GLU A 117 0.04 -1.89 -9.28
CA GLU A 117 -0.67 -0.61 -9.33
C GLU A 117 -1.09 -0.24 -10.75
N VAL A 118 -0.22 -0.46 -11.75
CA VAL A 118 -0.57 -0.24 -13.17
C VAL A 118 -1.74 -1.11 -13.59
N LYS A 119 -1.72 -2.40 -13.23
CA LYS A 119 -2.81 -3.31 -13.60
C LYS A 119 -4.13 -2.95 -12.92
N LEU A 120 -4.09 -2.54 -11.66
CA LEU A 120 -5.29 -2.17 -10.91
C LEU A 120 -5.85 -0.82 -11.38
N ILE A 121 -5.02 0.16 -11.70
CA ILE A 121 -5.46 1.42 -12.35
C ILE A 121 -6.13 1.13 -13.70
N LEU A 122 -5.57 0.23 -14.51
CA LEU A 122 -6.20 -0.20 -15.77
C LEU A 122 -7.58 -0.85 -15.53
N ALA A 123 -7.72 -1.65 -14.47
CA ALA A 123 -9.01 -2.25 -14.09
C ALA A 123 -10.02 -1.20 -13.63
N LYS A 124 -9.58 -0.16 -12.92
CA LYS A 124 -10.42 0.99 -12.55
C LYS A 124 -10.93 1.72 -13.78
N MET A 125 -10.02 2.06 -14.71
CA MET A 125 -10.39 2.71 -15.97
C MET A 125 -11.41 1.90 -16.76
N GLU A 126 -11.22 0.58 -16.86
CA GLU A 126 -12.13 -0.32 -17.56
C GLU A 126 -13.52 -0.37 -16.92
N GLY A 127 -13.59 -0.56 -15.60
CA GLY A 127 -14.87 -0.58 -14.87
C GLY A 127 -15.58 0.78 -14.94
N MET A 128 -14.85 1.87 -14.73
CA MET A 128 -15.43 3.22 -14.84
C MET A 128 -15.95 3.53 -16.25
N ALA A 129 -15.26 3.09 -17.30
CA ALA A 129 -15.74 3.24 -18.67
C ALA A 129 -17.07 2.50 -18.90
N GLU A 130 -17.23 1.30 -18.32
CA GLU A 130 -18.50 0.56 -18.34
C GLU A 130 -19.62 1.31 -17.59
N ALA A 131 -19.32 1.84 -16.40
CA ALA A 131 -20.27 2.64 -15.62
C ALA A 131 -20.75 3.88 -16.37
N VAL A 132 -19.82 4.69 -16.89
CA VAL A 132 -20.15 5.94 -17.59
C VAL A 132 -20.99 5.67 -18.84
N ARG A 133 -20.70 4.61 -19.58
CA ARG A 133 -21.52 4.20 -20.75
C ARG A 133 -22.94 3.78 -20.39
N LYS A 134 -23.18 3.38 -19.15
CA LYS A 134 -24.52 3.09 -18.60
C LYS A 134 -25.19 4.32 -18.00
N GLY A 135 -24.56 5.50 -18.10
CA GLY A 135 -25.03 6.72 -17.44
C GLY A 135 -24.82 6.72 -15.92
N ILE A 136 -23.98 5.81 -15.40
CA ILE A 136 -23.69 5.73 -13.96
C ILE A 136 -22.54 6.71 -13.66
N LEU A 137 -22.77 7.61 -12.71
CA LEU A 137 -21.74 8.51 -12.22
C LEU A 137 -20.59 7.71 -11.59
N THR A 138 -19.35 8.09 -11.87
CA THR A 138 -18.16 7.48 -11.28
C THR A 138 -17.87 8.06 -9.90
N THR A 139 -17.02 7.39 -9.15
CA THR A 139 -16.63 7.81 -7.79
C THR A 139 -15.12 8.07 -7.76
N LYS A 140 -14.66 8.95 -6.88
CA LYS A 140 -13.23 9.12 -6.61
C LYS A 140 -12.65 7.83 -6.05
N VAL A 141 -11.52 7.39 -6.61
CA VAL A 141 -10.88 6.12 -6.28
C VAL A 141 -9.40 6.31 -6.05
N TYR A 142 -8.82 5.33 -5.38
CA TYR A 142 -7.44 5.40 -4.93
C TYR A 142 -6.68 4.11 -5.29
N GLU A 143 -5.40 4.29 -5.62
CA GLU A 143 -4.42 3.21 -5.71
C GLU A 143 -3.37 3.44 -4.61
N THR A 144 -3.47 2.68 -3.51
CA THR A 144 -2.65 2.87 -2.31
C THR A 144 -1.31 2.14 -2.42
N ASN A 145 -0.25 2.87 -2.74
CA ASN A 145 1.11 2.39 -2.59
C ASN A 145 1.48 2.24 -1.11
N MET A 146 1.80 1.01 -0.67
CA MET A 146 2.26 0.73 0.70
C MET A 146 3.79 0.80 0.83
N GLY A 147 4.40 1.87 0.31
CA GLY A 147 5.84 2.04 0.17
C GLY A 147 6.65 1.80 1.45
N GLY A 148 6.21 2.34 2.60
CA GLY A 148 6.94 2.11 3.86
C GLY A 148 7.00 0.65 4.30
N ARG A 149 6.05 -0.20 3.86
CA ARG A 149 6.11 -1.66 4.09
C ARG A 149 7.03 -2.35 3.08
N LEU A 150 7.10 -1.86 1.84
CA LEU A 150 8.12 -2.32 0.90
C LEU A 150 9.52 -2.04 1.46
N ASP A 151 9.78 -0.82 1.94
CA ASP A 151 11.06 -0.45 2.54
C ASP A 151 11.40 -1.34 3.74
N ASP A 152 10.43 -1.59 4.64
CA ASP A 152 10.60 -2.51 5.78
C ASP A 152 10.94 -3.93 5.30
N HIS A 153 10.27 -4.44 4.27
CA HIS A 153 10.56 -5.77 3.72
C HIS A 153 11.95 -5.87 3.08
N LEU A 154 12.32 -4.88 2.25
CA LEU A 154 13.63 -4.82 1.58
C LEU A 154 14.76 -4.73 2.60
N ARG A 155 14.55 -3.97 3.69
CA ARG A 155 15.48 -3.90 4.82
C ARG A 155 15.72 -5.27 5.44
N GLU A 156 14.65 -6.02 5.73
CA GLU A 156 14.74 -7.34 6.37
C GLU A 156 15.50 -8.35 5.50
N ILE A 157 15.19 -8.45 4.20
CA ILE A 157 15.86 -9.39 3.31
C ILE A 157 17.33 -9.01 3.08
N PHE A 158 17.62 -7.71 3.01
CA PHE A 158 18.98 -7.23 2.83
C PHE A 158 19.81 -7.46 4.09
N ALA A 159 19.27 -7.17 5.27
CA ALA A 159 19.91 -7.47 6.55
C ALA A 159 20.18 -8.97 6.70
N ALA A 160 19.21 -9.83 6.39
CA ALA A 160 19.38 -11.28 6.46
C ALA A 160 20.49 -11.76 5.51
N LYS A 161 20.60 -11.18 4.30
CA LYS A 161 21.71 -11.44 3.38
C LYS A 161 23.06 -11.06 4.00
N LEU A 162 23.17 -9.87 4.58
CA LEU A 162 24.41 -9.42 5.23
C LEU A 162 24.83 -10.33 6.38
N VAL A 163 23.87 -10.80 7.19
CA VAL A 163 24.15 -11.77 8.27
C VAL A 163 24.67 -13.09 7.70
N LYS A 164 24.03 -13.62 6.66
CA LYS A 164 24.48 -14.86 5.99
C LYS A 164 25.88 -14.71 5.41
N ASP A 165 26.17 -13.58 4.78
CA ASP A 165 27.48 -13.28 4.20
C ASP A 165 28.57 -13.15 5.28
N ALA A 166 28.27 -12.43 6.38
CA ALA A 166 29.20 -12.28 7.51
C ALA A 166 29.51 -13.63 8.20
N LEU A 167 28.53 -14.53 8.27
CA LEU A 167 28.71 -15.85 8.90
C LEU A 167 29.18 -16.94 7.93
N LYS A 168 29.49 -16.63 6.66
CA LYS A 168 29.76 -17.64 5.63
C LYS A 168 30.85 -18.63 6.04
N ASN A 169 31.93 -18.14 6.65
CA ASN A 169 33.12 -18.92 7.03
C ASN A 169 33.15 -19.30 8.52
N VAL A 170 32.03 -19.15 9.22
CA VAL A 170 31.94 -19.46 10.64
C VAL A 170 31.32 -20.84 10.83
N GLU A 171 31.93 -21.69 11.66
CA GLU A 171 31.44 -23.05 11.91
C GLU A 171 30.17 -23.03 12.79
N ASP A 172 30.25 -22.46 13.99
CA ASP A 172 29.12 -22.43 14.94
C ASP A 172 28.21 -21.20 14.75
N LYS A 173 27.53 -21.16 13.60
CA LYS A 173 26.62 -20.07 13.24
C LYS A 173 25.45 -19.94 14.20
N LEU A 174 24.91 -21.08 14.66
CA LEU A 174 23.70 -21.10 15.48
C LEU A 174 23.95 -20.51 16.87
N SER A 175 25.06 -20.84 17.53
CA SER A 175 25.38 -20.24 18.83
C SER A 175 25.59 -18.73 18.72
N ILE A 176 26.22 -18.26 17.64
CA ILE A 176 26.41 -16.82 17.39
C ILE A 176 25.07 -16.10 17.22
N ILE A 177 24.17 -16.67 16.42
CA ILE A 177 22.84 -16.09 16.19
C ILE A 177 22.00 -16.12 17.47
N TYR A 178 22.12 -17.17 18.29
CA TYR A 178 21.44 -17.28 19.58
C TYR A 178 21.90 -16.21 20.58
N GLU A 179 23.20 -16.02 20.73
CA GLU A 179 23.75 -14.97 21.61
C GLU A 179 23.35 -13.57 21.13
N TYR A 180 23.36 -13.34 19.81
CA TYR A 180 22.88 -12.07 19.26
C TYR A 180 21.39 -11.87 19.48
N ALA A 181 20.57 -12.92 19.32
CA ALA A 181 19.14 -12.87 19.57
C ALA A 181 18.82 -12.49 21.03
N LYS A 182 19.55 -13.04 22.01
CA LYS A 182 19.45 -12.61 23.41
C LYS A 182 19.84 -11.15 23.59
N LYS A 183 20.95 -10.70 22.98
CA LYS A 183 21.43 -9.30 23.05
C LYS A 183 20.37 -8.31 22.57
N ILE A 184 19.62 -8.64 21.53
CA ILE A 184 18.57 -7.77 20.96
C ILE A 184 17.19 -7.98 21.62
N GLY A 185 17.12 -8.79 22.68
CA GLY A 185 15.93 -8.97 23.50
C GLY A 185 14.88 -9.92 22.91
N ILE A 186 15.31 -10.94 22.14
CA ILE A 186 14.44 -12.07 21.82
C ILE A 186 14.48 -13.06 22.97
N ASP A 187 13.32 -13.36 23.54
CA ASP A 187 13.18 -14.34 24.61
C ASP A 187 13.19 -15.76 24.01
N ILE A 188 14.30 -16.48 24.22
CA ILE A 188 14.55 -17.80 23.63
C ILE A 188 15.16 -18.70 24.72
N GLU A 189 14.43 -19.75 25.07
CA GLU A 189 14.86 -20.74 26.06
C GLU A 189 15.95 -21.66 25.48
N ASP A 190 15.66 -22.29 24.34
CA ASP A 190 16.52 -23.29 23.72
C ASP A 190 17.14 -22.80 22.39
N LYS A 191 18.47 -22.91 22.30
CA LYS A 191 19.26 -22.59 21.10
C LYS A 191 18.84 -23.43 19.90
N ASP A 192 18.72 -24.74 20.12
CA ASP A 192 18.46 -25.73 19.07
C ASP A 192 16.96 -25.88 18.79
N GLY A 193 16.13 -25.45 19.74
CA GLY A 193 14.68 -25.47 19.66
C GLY A 193 14.05 -24.49 18.65
N THR A 194 12.71 -24.48 18.66
CA THR A 194 11.89 -23.59 17.83
C THR A 194 11.76 -22.22 18.48
N TRP A 195 12.06 -21.16 17.73
CA TRP A 195 11.94 -19.79 18.22
C TRP A 195 10.60 -19.21 17.81
N ILE A 196 9.86 -18.62 18.75
CA ILE A 196 8.57 -17.99 18.48
C ILE A 196 8.64 -16.56 19.00
N ALA A 197 8.61 -15.59 18.09
CA ALA A 197 8.74 -14.18 18.50
C ALA A 197 8.03 -13.21 17.54
N PRO A 198 7.63 -12.02 18.03
CA PRO A 198 6.93 -11.03 17.23
C PRO A 198 7.79 -10.49 16.09
N THR A 199 7.21 -10.47 14.88
CA THR A 199 7.90 -9.95 13.68
C THR A 199 7.84 -8.42 13.55
N GLY A 200 6.92 -7.79 14.28
CA GLY A 200 6.57 -6.38 14.09
C GLY A 200 5.55 -6.14 12.97
N TRP A 201 5.13 -7.19 12.25
CA TRP A 201 4.09 -7.13 11.22
C TRP A 201 2.68 -7.39 11.75
N GLY A 202 2.54 -7.68 13.05
CA GLY A 202 1.26 -7.95 13.72
C GLY A 202 1.00 -9.44 13.98
N TRP A 203 2.02 -10.28 13.78
CA TRP A 203 2.00 -11.72 13.98
C TRP A 203 3.38 -12.21 14.48
N ASP A 204 3.40 -13.41 15.07
CA ASP A 204 4.60 -14.04 15.61
C ASP A 204 5.15 -15.07 14.61
N LYS A 205 6.47 -15.03 14.36
CA LYS A 205 7.13 -15.99 13.48
C LYS A 205 7.62 -17.18 14.27
N VAL A 206 7.32 -18.36 13.74
CA VAL A 206 7.87 -19.65 14.18
C VAL A 206 9.09 -19.94 13.32
N ALA A 207 10.27 -19.93 13.93
CA ALA A 207 11.55 -20.16 13.26
C ALA A 207 12.19 -21.47 13.76
N LYS A 208 12.36 -22.42 12.84
CA LYS A 208 12.90 -23.76 13.08
C LYS A 208 14.28 -23.92 12.48
N THR A 209 14.50 -23.37 11.29
CA THR A 209 15.81 -23.46 10.60
C THR A 209 16.72 -22.28 10.95
N LEU A 210 18.02 -22.42 10.66
CA LEU A 210 18.97 -21.32 10.82
C LEU A 210 18.57 -20.10 9.98
N GLU A 211 18.11 -20.32 8.75
CA GLU A 211 17.64 -19.27 7.86
C GLU A 211 16.44 -18.52 8.46
N GLU A 212 15.45 -19.24 8.98
CA GLU A 212 14.28 -18.63 9.61
C GLU A 212 14.66 -17.86 10.88
N LYS A 213 15.63 -18.35 11.65
CA LYS A 213 16.18 -17.69 12.84
C LYS A 213 16.93 -16.39 12.47
N ILE A 214 17.72 -16.41 11.38
CA ILE A 214 18.36 -15.20 10.82
C ILE A 214 17.30 -14.18 10.38
N GLU A 215 16.27 -14.63 9.66
CA GLU A 215 15.18 -13.74 9.24
C GLU A 215 14.41 -13.16 10.43
N LEU A 216 14.28 -13.91 11.54
CA LEU A 216 13.61 -13.44 12.75
C LEU A 216 14.40 -12.32 13.43
N ILE A 217 15.71 -12.48 13.65
CA ILE A 217 16.56 -11.43 14.26
C ILE A 217 16.63 -10.17 13.38
N CYS A 218 16.50 -10.32 12.06
CA CYS A 218 16.48 -9.21 11.11
C CYS A 218 15.08 -8.59 10.94
N SER A 219 14.03 -9.17 11.55
CA SER A 219 12.66 -8.68 11.38
C SER A 219 12.49 -7.27 11.94
N ARG A 220 11.50 -6.54 11.42
CA ARG A 220 11.20 -5.15 11.75
C ARG A 220 11.06 -4.89 13.26
N LYS A 221 10.62 -5.88 14.04
CA LYS A 221 10.53 -5.76 15.50
C LYS A 221 11.90 -5.48 16.14
N TYR A 222 12.93 -6.16 15.65
CA TYR A 222 14.27 -6.18 16.24
C TYR A 222 15.26 -5.31 15.47
N LEU A 223 15.06 -5.11 14.16
CA LEU A 223 15.86 -4.23 13.33
C LEU A 223 15.01 -3.16 12.64
N LYS A 224 14.92 -1.98 13.26
CA LYS A 224 14.12 -0.86 12.73
C LYS A 224 14.82 -0.07 11.62
N LYS A 225 16.15 -0.04 11.63
CA LYS A 225 17.03 0.64 10.66
C LYS A 225 18.26 -0.22 10.44
N LEU A 226 18.82 -0.19 9.23
CA LEU A 226 20.06 -0.94 8.93
C LEU A 226 21.25 -0.42 9.73
N ASN A 227 21.35 0.88 9.95
CA ASN A 227 22.44 1.51 10.68
C ASN A 227 22.29 1.43 12.22
N ASP A 228 21.61 0.39 12.73
CA ASP A 228 21.58 0.11 14.16
C ASP A 228 22.98 -0.28 14.65
N LYS A 229 23.39 0.28 15.79
CA LYS A 229 24.74 0.08 16.31
C LYS A 229 25.01 -1.38 16.66
N ASN A 230 24.07 -2.08 17.29
CA ASN A 230 24.27 -3.49 17.65
C ASN A 230 24.38 -4.37 16.39
N PHE A 231 23.68 -4.02 15.33
CA PHE A 231 23.76 -4.72 14.05
C PHE A 231 25.09 -4.44 13.33
N ALA A 232 25.56 -3.19 13.33
CA ALA A 232 26.86 -2.83 12.77
C ALA A 232 28.02 -3.53 13.49
N GLU A 233 28.02 -3.51 14.84
CA GLU A 233 28.97 -4.23 15.69
C GLU A 233 29.01 -5.74 15.37
N PHE A 234 27.82 -6.36 15.23
CA PHE A 234 27.69 -7.77 14.88
C PHE A 234 28.33 -8.08 13.52
N LEU A 235 27.98 -7.29 12.49
CA LEU A 235 28.51 -7.52 11.15
C LEU A 235 30.02 -7.26 11.09
N ALA A 236 30.52 -6.21 11.73
CA ALA A 236 31.96 -5.89 11.78
C ALA A 236 32.76 -7.06 12.38
N LYS A 237 32.31 -7.57 13.53
CA LYS A 237 32.93 -8.69 14.24
C LYS A 237 33.09 -9.94 13.37
N TYR A 238 32.05 -10.34 12.63
CA TYR A 238 32.07 -11.60 11.89
C TYR A 238 32.52 -11.46 10.43
N SER A 239 32.48 -10.25 9.86
CA SER A 239 33.03 -9.99 8.52
C SER A 239 34.51 -9.59 8.52
N GLY A 240 35.10 -9.32 9.69
CA GLY A 240 36.48 -8.87 9.83
C GLY A 240 36.71 -7.44 9.32
N ARG A 241 35.66 -6.64 9.23
CA ARG A 241 35.70 -5.25 8.74
C ARG A 241 35.66 -4.27 9.91
N ASP A 242 36.16 -3.06 9.68
CA ASP A 242 36.06 -1.97 10.65
C ASP A 242 34.60 -1.57 10.91
N GLU A 243 34.26 -1.30 12.18
CA GLU A 243 32.89 -0.96 12.59
C GLU A 243 32.40 0.34 11.96
N ASN A 244 33.25 1.36 11.83
CA ASN A 244 32.86 2.65 11.23
C ASN A 244 32.62 2.51 9.73
N GLU A 245 33.43 1.70 9.04
CA GLU A 245 33.21 1.38 7.62
C GLU A 245 31.88 0.66 7.40
N VAL A 246 31.58 -0.34 8.25
CA VAL A 246 30.30 -1.06 8.22
C VAL A 246 29.14 -0.12 8.51
N LEU A 247 29.24 0.75 9.52
CA LEU A 247 28.18 1.70 9.87
C LEU A 247 27.90 2.68 8.72
N LYS A 248 28.94 3.21 8.07
CA LYS A 248 28.80 4.11 6.91
C LYS A 248 28.14 3.40 5.72
N TYR A 249 28.52 2.14 5.47
CA TYR A 249 27.89 1.32 4.44
C TYR A 249 26.40 1.07 4.73
N LEU A 250 26.04 0.76 5.97
CA LEU A 250 24.66 0.54 6.39
C LEU A 250 23.82 1.82 6.33
N ASP A 251 24.40 2.98 6.67
CA ASP A 251 23.72 4.28 6.57
C ASP A 251 23.40 4.65 5.12
N GLU A 252 24.32 4.37 4.19
CA GLU A 252 24.06 4.55 2.77
C GLU A 252 22.90 3.66 2.30
N TRP A 253 22.92 2.37 2.64
CA TRP A 253 21.85 1.45 2.27
C TRP A 253 20.51 1.77 2.94
N GLU A 254 20.49 2.26 4.17
CA GLU A 254 19.26 2.71 4.83
C GLU A 254 18.60 3.85 4.05
N LYS A 255 19.40 4.82 3.57
CA LYS A 255 18.92 5.91 2.73
C LYS A 255 18.43 5.41 1.37
N THR A 256 19.19 4.50 0.74
CA THR A 256 18.85 3.90 -0.56
C THR A 256 17.56 3.09 -0.49
N ILE A 257 17.43 2.15 0.46
CA ILE A 257 16.22 1.34 0.65
C ILE A 257 15.03 2.20 1.04
N GLY A 258 15.22 3.23 1.86
CA GLY A 258 14.16 4.17 2.23
C GLY A 258 13.63 5.03 1.08
N MET A 259 14.11 4.87 -0.16
CA MET A 259 13.55 5.49 -1.35
C MET A 259 12.67 4.55 -2.17
N ALA A 260 12.65 3.25 -1.87
CA ALA A 260 12.03 2.25 -2.73
C ALA A 260 10.53 2.51 -2.95
N GLY A 261 9.76 2.69 -1.88
CA GLY A 261 8.34 3.02 -1.97
C GLY A 261 8.06 4.33 -2.72
N THR A 262 8.85 5.37 -2.46
CA THR A 262 8.73 6.67 -3.14
C THR A 262 8.95 6.53 -4.64
N LEU A 263 9.97 5.77 -5.06
CA LEU A 263 10.29 5.54 -6.46
C LEU A 263 9.16 4.80 -7.19
N VAL A 264 8.54 3.80 -6.55
CA VAL A 264 7.38 3.09 -7.12
C VAL A 264 6.23 4.08 -7.34
N ALA A 265 5.86 4.87 -6.33
CA ALA A 265 4.76 5.83 -6.43
C ALA A 265 5.02 6.91 -7.51
N GLN A 266 6.25 7.44 -7.58
CA GLN A 266 6.66 8.39 -8.62
C GLN A 266 6.52 7.78 -10.02
N ARG A 267 6.96 6.54 -10.21
CA ARG A 267 6.88 5.84 -11.49
C ARG A 267 5.42 5.59 -11.90
N VAL A 268 4.58 5.10 -11.00
CA VAL A 268 3.15 4.85 -11.27
C VAL A 268 2.44 6.16 -11.60
N TRP A 269 2.64 7.22 -10.80
CA TRP A 269 2.06 8.52 -11.09
C TRP A 269 2.53 9.05 -12.45
N TRP A 270 3.82 8.90 -12.78
CA TRP A 270 4.36 9.34 -14.07
C TRP A 270 3.72 8.60 -15.25
N ILE A 271 3.46 7.29 -15.12
CA ILE A 271 2.84 6.48 -16.17
C ILE A 271 1.46 7.03 -16.56
N PHE A 272 0.64 7.46 -15.59
CA PHE A 272 -0.75 7.84 -15.82
C PHE A 272 -1.02 9.34 -15.88
N PHE A 273 -0.35 10.12 -15.02
CA PHE A 273 -0.79 11.46 -14.65
C PHE A 273 0.23 12.57 -14.96
N SER A 274 1.41 12.20 -15.48
CA SER A 274 2.34 13.19 -16.01
C SER A 274 1.73 13.94 -17.20
N ARG A 275 2.15 15.19 -17.39
CA ARG A 275 1.65 16.03 -18.49
C ARG A 275 1.82 15.38 -19.87
N GLU A 276 2.92 14.66 -20.06
CA GLU A 276 3.25 13.99 -21.33
C GLU A 276 2.45 12.70 -21.57
N ASN A 277 1.91 12.08 -20.52
CA ASN A 277 1.18 10.82 -20.63
C ASN A 277 -0.34 10.98 -20.47
N LYS A 278 -0.83 12.02 -19.77
CA LYS A 278 -2.27 12.25 -19.55
C LYS A 278 -3.06 12.31 -20.86
N GLY A 279 -2.57 13.05 -21.86
CA GLY A 279 -3.21 13.15 -23.17
C GLY A 279 -3.30 11.82 -23.93
N LYS A 280 -2.31 10.94 -23.74
CA LYS A 280 -2.27 9.61 -24.36
C LYS A 280 -3.31 8.68 -23.74
N TRP A 281 -3.48 8.73 -22.42
CA TRP A 281 -4.53 7.99 -21.73
C TRP A 281 -5.93 8.48 -22.11
N LEU A 282 -6.13 9.79 -22.25
CA LEU A 282 -7.40 10.34 -22.75
C LEU A 282 -7.72 9.79 -24.15
N ALA A 283 -6.78 9.86 -25.09
CA ALA A 283 -6.95 9.31 -26.44
C ALA A 283 -7.23 7.80 -26.42
N TYR A 284 -6.55 7.06 -25.56
CA TYR A 284 -6.79 5.63 -25.38
C TYR A 284 -8.19 5.32 -24.83
N LEU A 285 -8.66 6.05 -23.82
CA LEU A 285 -9.99 5.85 -23.23
C LEU A 285 -11.11 6.15 -24.24
N ILE A 286 -10.97 7.26 -24.98
CA ILE A 286 -11.90 7.67 -26.04
C ILE A 286 -11.97 6.59 -27.12
N SER A 287 -10.81 6.20 -27.67
CA SER A 287 -10.76 5.26 -28.80
C SER A 287 -11.16 3.83 -28.41
N LYS A 288 -10.68 3.33 -27.27
CA LYS A 288 -10.92 1.95 -26.84
C LYS A 288 -12.34 1.71 -26.37
N TYR A 289 -12.91 2.66 -25.63
CA TYR A 289 -14.20 2.47 -24.96
C TYR A 289 -15.34 3.27 -25.61
N GLY A 290 -15.06 4.14 -26.59
CA GLY A 290 -16.06 4.94 -27.28
C GLY A 290 -16.63 6.06 -26.40
N LEU A 291 -15.77 6.68 -25.58
CA LEU A 291 -16.17 7.73 -24.63
C LEU A 291 -16.05 9.12 -25.25
N SER A 292 -16.84 10.07 -24.76
CA SER A 292 -16.60 11.49 -25.04
C SER A 292 -15.32 11.99 -24.34
N PRO A 293 -14.73 13.11 -24.79
CA PRO A 293 -13.60 13.74 -24.09
C PRO A 293 -13.86 14.01 -22.61
N GLU A 294 -15.05 14.51 -22.28
CA GLU A 294 -15.47 14.85 -20.91
C GLU A 294 -15.59 13.58 -20.04
N GLN A 295 -16.12 12.51 -20.61
CA GLN A 295 -16.22 11.21 -19.94
C GLN A 295 -14.83 10.63 -19.65
N ALA A 296 -13.94 10.65 -20.63
CA ALA A 296 -12.57 10.17 -20.47
C ALA A 296 -11.78 10.99 -19.44
N GLU A 297 -11.96 12.31 -19.44
CA GLU A 297 -11.36 13.20 -18.45
C GLU A 297 -11.92 12.95 -17.04
N GLY A 298 -13.23 12.77 -16.91
CA GLY A 298 -13.88 12.43 -15.65
C GLY A 298 -13.32 11.15 -15.03
N ILE A 299 -13.11 10.10 -15.85
CA ILE A 299 -12.48 8.84 -15.39
C ILE A 299 -11.06 9.10 -14.87
N LEU A 300 -10.21 9.77 -15.66
CA LEU A 300 -8.82 10.01 -15.27
C LEU A 300 -8.71 10.89 -14.02
N ASN A 301 -9.53 11.95 -13.91
CA ASN A 301 -9.49 12.86 -12.77
C ASN A 301 -9.98 12.19 -11.46
N ASN A 302 -10.78 11.12 -11.58
CA ASN A 302 -11.27 10.36 -10.44
C ASN A 302 -10.28 9.32 -9.89
N ILE A 303 -9.11 9.13 -10.49
CA ILE A 303 -8.12 8.17 -9.98
C ILE A 303 -6.96 8.91 -9.32
N ASP A 304 -6.72 8.67 -8.04
CA ASP A 304 -5.55 9.17 -7.33
C ASP A 304 -4.57 8.05 -6.98
N VAL A 305 -3.27 8.35 -7.12
CA VAL A 305 -2.23 7.57 -6.42
C VAL A 305 -2.23 7.99 -4.95
N LEU A 306 -2.10 7.02 -4.05
CA LEU A 306 -2.11 7.23 -2.61
C LEU A 306 -0.86 6.60 -1.97
N PRO A 307 0.26 7.33 -1.88
CA PRO A 307 1.44 6.89 -1.15
C PRO A 307 1.14 6.91 0.35
N ALA A 308 1.08 5.72 0.96
CA ALA A 308 0.82 5.57 2.38
C ALA A 308 2.13 5.55 3.18
N SER A 309 2.46 6.66 3.84
CA SER A 309 3.53 6.71 4.84
C SER A 309 2.98 6.77 6.27
N LYS A 310 3.70 6.16 7.21
CA LYS A 310 3.35 6.16 8.64
C LYS A 310 4.47 6.67 9.55
N ARG A 311 5.66 6.96 9.01
CA ARG A 311 6.88 7.14 9.81
C ARG A 311 7.81 8.21 9.31
N LYS A 312 8.03 8.32 8.01
CA LYS A 312 9.04 9.21 7.42
C LYS A 312 8.36 10.37 6.72
N PRO A 313 8.40 11.59 7.27
CA PRO A 313 7.80 12.77 6.65
C PRO A 313 8.22 13.02 5.21
N LEU A 314 9.47 12.68 4.87
CA LEU A 314 9.99 12.85 3.51
C LEU A 314 9.24 12.03 2.46
N ASP A 315 8.59 10.92 2.83
CA ASP A 315 7.80 10.15 1.87
C ASP A 315 6.58 10.96 1.40
N THR A 316 5.95 11.75 2.30
CA THR A 316 4.91 12.71 1.92
C THR A 316 5.51 13.79 1.02
N TYR A 317 6.56 14.47 1.49
CA TYR A 317 7.12 15.62 0.77
C TYR A 317 7.65 15.28 -0.63
N LEU A 318 8.22 14.08 -0.82
CA LEU A 318 8.76 13.64 -2.12
C LEU A 318 7.70 13.12 -3.09
N THR A 319 6.45 12.95 -2.64
CA THR A 319 5.33 12.49 -3.46
C THR A 319 4.26 13.56 -3.68
N LEU A 320 4.45 14.79 -3.17
CA LEU A 320 3.55 15.90 -3.46
C LEU A 320 3.41 16.10 -4.97
N ALA A 321 2.18 16.13 -5.44
CA ALA A 321 1.83 16.34 -6.85
C ALA A 321 0.66 17.34 -6.95
N ARG A 322 0.58 18.05 -8.08
CA ARG A 322 -0.50 19.02 -8.33
C ARG A 322 -1.81 18.38 -8.82
N ASN A 323 -1.79 17.11 -9.20
CA ASN A 323 -2.95 16.37 -9.68
C ASN A 323 -2.83 14.89 -9.33
N ASN A 324 -3.98 14.21 -9.27
CA ASN A 324 -4.09 12.76 -9.17
C ASN A 324 -3.29 12.13 -8.02
N MET A 325 -3.30 12.78 -6.86
CA MET A 325 -2.50 12.42 -5.70
C MET A 325 -3.26 12.73 -4.42
N THR A 326 -3.40 11.73 -3.56
CA THR A 326 -3.93 11.88 -2.21
C THR A 326 -2.92 11.31 -1.23
N ASN A 327 -2.33 12.12 -0.34
CA ASN A 327 -1.46 11.59 0.71
C ASN A 327 -2.31 11.16 1.91
N THR A 328 -2.19 9.88 2.32
CA THR A 328 -2.80 9.43 3.57
C THR A 328 -1.87 9.64 4.73
N GLU A 329 -2.35 10.35 5.74
CA GLU A 329 -1.59 10.62 6.94
C GLU A 329 -2.37 10.20 8.18
N PHE A 330 -1.83 9.25 8.94
CA PHE A 330 -2.31 8.96 10.28
C PHE A 330 -2.07 10.21 11.17
N PRO A 331 -2.88 10.48 12.21
CA PRO A 331 -2.73 11.70 13.01
C PRO A 331 -1.30 11.93 13.55
N ASN A 332 -0.61 10.86 13.94
CA ASN A 332 0.78 10.93 14.36
C ASN A 332 1.74 11.27 13.21
N HIS A 333 1.47 10.79 11.98
CA HIS A 333 2.27 11.11 10.80
C HIS A 333 2.04 12.56 10.35
N GLN A 334 0.80 13.07 10.40
CA GLN A 334 0.50 14.49 10.16
C GLN A 334 1.32 15.40 11.06
N LEU A 335 1.38 15.08 12.36
CA LEU A 335 2.21 15.81 13.30
C LEU A 335 3.70 15.71 12.93
N ASN A 336 4.20 14.53 12.56
CA ASN A 336 5.60 14.37 12.14
C ASN A 336 5.94 15.19 10.89
N VAL A 337 5.01 15.30 9.93
CA VAL A 337 5.14 16.13 8.72
C VAL A 337 5.20 17.60 9.11
N LEU A 338 4.26 18.07 9.93
CA LEU A 338 4.28 19.43 10.47
C LEU A 338 5.59 19.73 11.21
N MET A 339 6.04 18.84 12.09
CA MET A 339 7.29 19.03 12.84
C MET A 339 8.51 19.01 11.92
N PHE A 340 8.50 18.24 10.84
CA PHE A 340 9.54 18.29 9.81
C PHE A 340 9.58 19.65 9.11
N SER A 341 8.42 20.24 8.76
CA SER A 341 8.38 21.59 8.17
C SER A 341 8.88 22.71 9.08
N ARG A 342 8.92 22.47 10.40
CA ARG A 342 9.38 23.45 11.39
C ARG A 342 10.90 23.43 11.61
N LYS A 343 11.63 22.50 10.99
CA LYS A 343 13.09 22.45 11.11
C LYS A 343 13.74 23.65 10.42
N THR A 344 14.79 24.19 11.02
CA THR A 344 15.60 25.27 10.44
C THR A 344 16.08 24.89 9.04
N GLY A 345 15.88 25.78 8.07
CA GLY A 345 16.26 25.57 6.67
C GLY A 345 15.26 24.77 5.82
N PHE A 346 14.12 24.35 6.38
CA PHE A 346 13.03 23.78 5.59
C PHE A 346 12.49 24.81 4.59
N ASN A 347 12.26 24.38 3.35
CA ASN A 347 11.68 25.21 2.29
C ASN A 347 10.66 24.40 1.50
N LEU A 348 9.37 24.68 1.70
CA LEU A 348 8.28 23.99 1.02
C LEU A 348 8.38 24.09 -0.51
N LYS A 349 8.90 25.20 -1.05
CA LYS A 349 9.05 25.38 -2.51
C LYS A 349 9.96 24.33 -3.14
N LYS A 350 10.89 23.72 -2.39
CA LYS A 350 11.73 22.62 -2.88
C LYS A 350 10.94 21.33 -3.13
N TYR A 351 9.73 21.24 -2.58
CA TYR A 351 8.84 20.09 -2.68
C TYR A 351 7.60 20.36 -3.54
N ASP A 352 7.51 21.53 -4.20
CA ASP A 352 6.42 21.80 -5.13
C ASP A 352 6.48 20.81 -6.30
N ASN A 353 5.40 20.04 -6.47
CA ASN A 353 5.29 18.97 -7.46
C ASN A 353 6.47 17.98 -7.43
N ALA A 354 6.97 17.67 -6.22
CA ALA A 354 8.11 16.81 -5.96
C ALA A 354 8.03 15.40 -6.57
N ILE A 355 6.82 14.94 -6.91
CA ILE A 355 6.62 13.68 -7.63
C ILE A 355 7.44 13.58 -8.93
N LEU A 356 7.82 14.74 -9.52
CA LEU A 356 8.64 14.83 -10.73
C LEU A 356 10.15 14.86 -10.48
N ILE A 357 10.61 14.92 -9.22
CA ILE A 357 12.03 15.01 -8.90
C ILE A 357 12.76 13.79 -9.44
N LYS A 358 13.81 14.04 -10.23
CA LYS A 358 14.75 13.01 -10.66
C LYS A 358 15.79 12.81 -9.57
N HIS A 359 15.86 11.59 -9.06
CA HIS A 359 16.86 11.17 -8.07
C HIS A 359 18.16 10.76 -8.74
N ASP A 360 19.24 10.65 -7.96
CA ASP A 360 20.52 10.11 -8.43
C ASP A 360 20.29 8.70 -9.03
N PRO A 361 20.64 8.46 -10.32
CA PRO A 361 20.52 7.15 -10.95
C PRO A 361 21.15 6.01 -10.15
N LYS A 362 22.23 6.29 -9.40
CA LYS A 362 22.91 5.30 -8.55
C LYS A 362 21.99 4.69 -7.49
N ILE A 363 20.98 5.43 -7.01
CA ILE A 363 20.00 4.90 -6.06
C ILE A 363 19.22 3.75 -6.70
N ILE A 364 18.70 3.97 -7.91
CA ILE A 364 17.93 2.95 -8.65
C ILE A 364 18.85 1.79 -9.03
N GLU A 365 20.04 2.06 -9.57
CA GLU A 365 21.02 1.03 -9.92
C GLU A 365 21.36 0.12 -8.74
N LYS A 366 21.61 0.70 -7.56
CA LYS A 366 21.85 -0.06 -6.33
C LYS A 366 20.62 -0.88 -5.93
N LEU A 367 19.44 -0.29 -5.90
CA LEU A 367 18.22 -1.00 -5.53
C LEU A 367 17.90 -2.16 -6.48
N LEU A 368 18.15 -2.02 -7.78
CA LEU A 368 17.94 -3.09 -8.78
C LEU A 368 18.84 -4.32 -8.56
N THR A 369 19.86 -4.23 -7.70
CA THR A 369 20.64 -5.40 -7.24
C THR A 369 19.88 -6.26 -6.23
N ILE A 370 18.82 -5.73 -5.61
CA ILE A 370 17.90 -6.47 -4.73
C ILE A 370 16.76 -7.01 -5.60
N GLU A 371 16.65 -8.34 -5.69
CA GLU A 371 15.68 -9.01 -6.56
C GLU A 371 14.23 -8.55 -6.30
N ASP A 372 13.83 -8.48 -5.03
CA ASP A 372 12.46 -8.07 -4.68
C ASP A 372 12.18 -6.59 -5.01
N PHE A 373 13.19 -5.72 -5.00
CA PHE A 373 13.00 -4.36 -5.51
C PHE A 373 12.86 -4.35 -7.03
N ARG A 374 13.66 -5.15 -7.76
CA ARG A 374 13.51 -5.29 -9.21
C ARG A 374 12.09 -5.71 -9.58
N LYS A 375 11.56 -6.74 -8.91
CA LYS A 375 10.17 -7.20 -9.06
C LYS A 375 9.17 -6.09 -8.71
N ALA A 376 9.47 -5.26 -7.71
CA ALA A 376 8.61 -4.16 -7.32
C ALA A 376 8.63 -2.98 -8.31
N TYR A 377 9.74 -2.74 -9.00
CA TYR A 377 9.94 -1.52 -9.76
C TYR A 377 9.77 -1.70 -11.27
N GLU A 378 10.06 -2.88 -11.80
CA GLU A 378 9.95 -3.18 -13.22
C GLU A 378 8.53 -3.55 -13.65
N LEU A 379 8.26 -3.48 -14.96
CA LEU A 379 7.00 -3.91 -15.55
C LEU A 379 7.01 -5.41 -15.85
N THR A 380 5.85 -5.99 -16.07
CA THR A 380 5.71 -7.29 -16.75
C THR A 380 5.64 -7.08 -18.27
N PRO A 381 5.99 -8.08 -19.09
CA PRO A 381 5.91 -7.96 -20.56
C PRO A 381 4.53 -7.58 -21.09
N ASP A 382 3.46 -8.12 -20.51
CA ASP A 382 2.08 -7.83 -20.94
C ASP A 382 1.67 -6.38 -20.63
N LEU A 383 2.09 -5.84 -19.47
CA LEU A 383 1.87 -4.44 -19.14
C LEU A 383 2.68 -3.52 -20.05
N ALA A 384 3.93 -3.89 -20.34
CA ALA A 384 4.77 -3.16 -21.29
C ALA A 384 4.09 -3.05 -22.67
N ASP A 385 3.46 -4.11 -23.16
CA ASP A 385 2.73 -4.07 -24.44
C ASP A 385 1.51 -3.15 -24.40
N ILE A 386 0.76 -3.13 -23.30
CA ILE A 386 -0.36 -2.19 -23.13
C ILE A 386 0.15 -0.76 -23.14
N LEU A 387 1.21 -0.47 -22.37
CA LEU A 387 1.79 0.87 -22.27
C LEU A 387 2.37 1.35 -23.61
N ARG A 388 2.99 0.47 -24.40
CA ARG A 388 3.43 0.77 -25.78
C ARG A 388 2.25 1.11 -26.69
N LYS A 389 1.14 0.36 -26.62
CA LYS A 389 -0.08 0.64 -27.40
C LYS A 389 -0.67 2.01 -27.08
N VAL A 390 -0.55 2.47 -25.83
CA VAL A 390 -0.94 3.82 -25.41
C VAL A 390 0.07 4.88 -25.87
N GLY A 391 1.31 4.48 -26.22
CA GLY A 391 2.39 5.39 -26.62
C GLY A 391 3.22 5.90 -25.45
N ILE A 392 3.21 5.21 -24.30
CA ILE A 392 4.05 5.53 -23.13
C ILE A 392 5.48 5.05 -23.40
N ASN A 393 6.48 5.90 -23.13
CA ASN A 393 7.88 5.51 -23.24
C ASN A 393 8.28 4.64 -22.04
N ILE A 394 8.60 3.37 -22.31
CA ILE A 394 8.94 2.38 -21.29
C ILE A 394 10.36 1.81 -21.40
N GLU A 395 11.22 2.36 -22.27
CA GLU A 395 12.54 1.78 -22.59
C GLU A 395 13.40 1.52 -21.34
N LYS A 396 13.30 2.39 -20.33
CA LYS A 396 14.06 2.32 -19.08
C LYS A 396 13.29 1.69 -17.91
N MET A 397 12.19 0.99 -18.19
CA MET A 397 11.33 0.46 -17.13
C MET A 397 11.65 -0.98 -16.74
N GLY A 398 12.39 -1.73 -17.55
CA GLY A 398 12.66 -3.15 -17.29
C GLY A 398 11.40 -4.03 -17.44
N LEU A 399 11.59 -5.34 -17.52
CA LEU A 399 10.53 -6.32 -17.83
C LEU A 399 10.47 -7.50 -16.84
N ASN A 400 11.20 -7.42 -15.72
CA ASN A 400 11.24 -8.45 -14.68
C ASN A 400 10.34 -8.10 -13.49
N GLY A 401 9.25 -7.38 -13.74
CA GLY A 401 8.25 -7.03 -12.74
C GLY A 401 7.50 -8.26 -12.21
N LEU A 402 6.87 -8.09 -11.05
CA LEU A 402 6.10 -9.14 -10.38
C LEU A 402 4.85 -9.54 -11.20
N LYS A 403 4.71 -10.83 -11.53
CA LYS A 403 3.55 -11.34 -12.28
C LYS A 403 2.30 -11.44 -11.40
N TYR A 404 1.12 -11.45 -12.03
CA TYR A 404 -0.17 -11.43 -11.32
C TYR A 404 -0.35 -12.63 -10.40
N GLU A 405 0.09 -13.80 -10.83
CA GLU A 405 0.00 -15.06 -10.09
C GLU A 405 0.92 -15.06 -8.85
N GLU A 406 1.95 -14.22 -8.86
CA GLU A 406 2.96 -14.12 -7.80
C GLU A 406 2.59 -13.08 -6.73
N TRP A 407 1.54 -12.28 -6.93
CA TRP A 407 1.17 -11.19 -6.01
C TRP A 407 1.00 -11.64 -4.57
N GLY A 408 0.39 -12.81 -4.37
CA GLY A 408 0.15 -13.38 -3.04
C GLY A 408 1.39 -13.94 -2.36
N LEU A 409 2.44 -14.23 -3.13
CA LEU A 409 3.71 -14.81 -2.65
C LEU A 409 4.77 -13.74 -2.38
N PHE A 410 4.58 -12.53 -2.90
CA PHE A 410 5.52 -11.44 -2.70
C PHE A 410 5.68 -11.10 -1.21
N GLY A 411 6.91 -10.99 -0.73
CA GLY A 411 7.18 -10.99 0.71
C GLY A 411 6.52 -9.84 1.47
N SER A 412 6.35 -8.66 0.86
CA SER A 412 5.60 -7.55 1.46
C SER A 412 4.10 -7.86 1.59
N THR A 413 3.53 -8.54 0.58
CA THR A 413 2.14 -8.99 0.57
C THR A 413 1.90 -10.03 1.66
N VAL A 414 2.71 -11.10 1.71
CA VAL A 414 2.57 -12.19 2.69
C VAL A 414 2.61 -11.63 4.11
N LYS A 415 3.64 -10.85 4.44
CA LYS A 415 3.82 -10.27 5.77
C LYS A 415 2.65 -9.37 6.16
N THR A 416 2.08 -8.65 5.19
CA THR A 416 0.95 -7.74 5.43
C THR A 416 -0.36 -8.47 5.61
N MET A 417 -0.68 -9.42 4.73
CA MET A 417 -1.91 -10.18 4.79
C MET A 417 -1.99 -11.03 6.05
N ASN A 418 -0.88 -11.63 6.50
CA ASN A 418 -0.84 -12.34 7.78
C ASN A 418 -1.21 -11.42 8.94
N GLY A 419 -0.55 -10.25 9.03
CA GLY A 419 -0.84 -9.28 10.09
C GLY A 419 -2.26 -8.73 10.06
N PHE A 420 -2.81 -8.46 8.87
CA PHE A 420 -4.20 -8.00 8.72
C PHE A 420 -5.21 -9.08 9.11
N THR A 421 -4.98 -10.31 8.69
CA THR A 421 -5.85 -11.45 9.00
C THR A 421 -5.86 -11.73 10.50
N GLU A 422 -4.70 -11.76 11.14
CA GLU A 422 -4.63 -11.92 12.60
C GLU A 422 -5.33 -10.80 13.36
N ALA A 423 -5.06 -9.54 12.99
CA ALA A 423 -5.70 -8.40 13.64
C ALA A 423 -7.22 -8.42 13.47
N TYR A 424 -7.70 -8.77 12.27
CA TYR A 424 -9.12 -8.93 11.99
C TYR A 424 -9.76 -10.02 12.85
N ASN A 425 -9.14 -11.20 12.92
CA ASN A 425 -9.66 -12.33 13.70
C ASN A 425 -9.68 -12.00 15.20
N LYS A 426 -8.60 -11.43 15.74
CA LYS A 426 -8.53 -10.95 17.13
C LYS A 426 -9.63 -9.91 17.43
N PHE A 427 -9.86 -8.96 16.53
CA PHE A 427 -10.93 -7.97 16.68
C PHE A 427 -12.32 -8.61 16.64
N ARG A 428 -12.59 -9.47 15.65
CA ARG A 428 -13.85 -10.20 15.51
C ARG A 428 -14.17 -10.98 16.78
N ASP A 429 -13.23 -11.75 17.29
CA ASP A 429 -13.44 -12.61 18.44
C ASP A 429 -13.72 -11.77 19.70
N LYS A 430 -13.03 -10.64 19.88
CA LYS A 430 -13.31 -9.68 20.96
C LYS A 430 -14.71 -9.08 20.86
N VAL A 431 -15.13 -8.65 19.67
CA VAL A 431 -16.47 -8.09 19.45
C VAL A 431 -17.56 -9.12 19.73
N VAL A 432 -17.38 -10.36 19.25
CA VAL A 432 -18.34 -11.46 19.49
C VAL A 432 -18.43 -11.77 20.98
N LYS A 433 -17.30 -11.80 21.69
CA LYS A 433 -17.27 -12.00 23.15
C LYS A 433 -18.07 -10.93 23.88
N ILE A 434 -17.81 -9.65 23.60
CA ILE A 434 -18.53 -8.52 24.21
C ILE A 434 -20.03 -8.59 23.91
N ALA A 435 -20.41 -8.88 22.65
CA ALA A 435 -21.81 -9.00 22.27
C ALA A 435 -22.54 -10.12 23.04
N LYS A 436 -21.86 -11.27 23.27
CA LYS A 436 -22.40 -12.36 24.10
C LYS A 436 -22.55 -11.96 25.56
N GLU A 437 -21.56 -11.26 26.13
CA GLU A 437 -21.62 -10.75 27.53
C GLU A 437 -22.75 -9.74 27.74
N ILE A 438 -22.99 -8.87 26.76
CA ILE A 438 -24.12 -7.92 26.80
C ILE A 438 -25.44 -8.66 26.68
N LYS A 439 -25.56 -9.64 25.77
CA LYS A 439 -26.77 -10.45 25.61
C LYS A 439 -27.16 -11.20 26.89
N THR A 440 -26.22 -11.54 27.77
CA THR A 440 -26.54 -12.16 29.06
C THR A 440 -27.00 -11.19 30.15
N LYS A 441 -26.87 -9.87 29.92
CA LYS A 441 -27.26 -8.80 30.86
C LYS A 441 -28.62 -8.17 30.55
N PHE A 442 -29.17 -8.47 29.38
CA PHE A 442 -30.50 -8.08 28.91
C PHE A 442 -31.30 -9.34 28.60
#